data_AF-A0A7Y4ZAD5-F1
#
_entry.id   AF-A0A7Y4ZAD5-F1
#
_cell.length_a   1.000
_cell.length_b   1.000
_cell.length_c   1.000
_cell.angle_alpha   90.00
_cell.angle_beta   90.00
_cell.angle_gamma   90.00
#
_symmetry.space_group_name_H-M   'P 1'
#
loop_
_entity.id
_entity.type
_entity.pdbx_description
1 polymer ?
#
loop_
_entity_poly.entity_id
_entity_poly.type
_entity_poly.pdbx_seq_one_letter_code
_entity_poly.pdbx_strand_id
1 'polypeptide(L)' 'MKQINKNTYSAHQELSELLPWYVNKTLQRAELKAVEDHLAVCLTCKRELIQLQKLAQAVIQEGALDSAEQASFS' A
#
# COMPACT_ATOMS: atom_id res chain seq x y z
N MET A 1 13.42 31.19 -10.05
CA MET A 1 12.84 29.84 -10.12
C MET A 1 13.65 28.90 -9.23
N LYS A 2 13.08 28.36 -8.15
CA LYS A 2 13.76 27.37 -7.29
C LYS A 2 13.68 26.00 -7.98
N GLN A 3 14.84 25.40 -8.26
CA GLN A 3 14.91 24.03 -8.77
C GLN A 3 14.39 23.09 -7.68
N ILE A 4 13.16 22.61 -7.85
CA ILE A 4 12.57 21.57 -7.00
C ILE A 4 13.29 20.28 -7.40
N ASN A 5 14.03 19.69 -6.45
CA ASN A 5 14.80 18.47 -6.61
C ASN A 5 13.99 17.39 -7.33
N LYS A 6 14.25 17.21 -8.63
CA LYS A 6 13.55 16.28 -9.52
C LYS A 6 13.62 14.83 -9.03
N ASN A 7 14.62 14.53 -8.22
CA ASN A 7 14.88 13.19 -7.67
C ASN A 7 13.88 12.76 -6.60
N THR A 8 13.34 13.70 -5.81
CA THR A 8 12.42 13.38 -4.71
C THR A 8 11.03 12.99 -5.21
N TYR A 9 10.61 13.55 -6.36
CA TYR A 9 9.33 13.22 -6.99
C TYR A 9 9.35 11.86 -7.70
N SER A 10 10.45 11.51 -8.39
CA SER A 10 10.58 10.20 -9.03
C SER A 10 10.57 9.08 -8.00
N ALA A 11 11.38 9.21 -6.94
CA ALA A 11 11.41 8.25 -5.85
C ALA A 11 10.07 8.15 -5.11
N HIS A 12 9.35 9.27 -4.95
CA HIS A 12 8.00 9.24 -4.37
C HIS A 12 7.03 8.41 -5.22
N GLN A 13 7.03 8.57 -6.54
CA GLN A 13 6.11 7.85 -7.40
C GLN A 13 6.42 6.35 -7.43
N GLU A 14 7.70 5.98 -7.62
CA GLU A 14 8.13 4.58 -7.60
C GLU A 14 7.79 3.89 -6.27
N LEU A 15 7.98 4.59 -5.14
CA LEU A 15 7.67 4.03 -3.82
C LEU A 15 6.16 4.01 -3.52
N SER A 16 5.39 4.96 -4.05
CA SER A 16 3.92 4.93 -3.94
C SER A 16 3.32 3.74 -4.70
N GLU A 17 3.90 3.34 -5.83
CA GLU A 17 3.50 2.13 -6.57
C GLU A 17 3.80 0.83 -5.78
N LEU A 18 4.75 0.86 -4.85
CA LEU A 18 5.07 -0.25 -3.96
C LEU A 18 4.17 -0.33 -2.71
N LEU A 19 3.43 0.73 -2.37
CA LEU A 19 2.57 0.74 -1.17
C LEU A 19 1.50 -0.37 -1.14
N PRO A 20 0.80 -0.70 -2.25
CA PRO A 20 -0.17 -1.81 -2.25
C PRO A 20 0.51 -3.15 -1.91
N TRP A 21 1.69 -3.38 -2.47
CA TRP A 21 2.49 -4.58 -2.21
C TRP A 21 3.03 -4.62 -0.78
N TYR A 22 3.38 -3.46 -0.22
CA TYR A 22 3.75 -3.31 1.18
C TYR A 22 2.60 -3.70 2.11
N VAL A 23 1.38 -3.21 1.86
CA VAL A 23 0.17 -3.59 2.64
C VAL A 23 -0.10 -5.08 2.53
N ASN A 24 0.06 -5.64 1.33
CA ASN A 24 -0.12 -7.07 1.07
C ASN A 24 1.06 -7.94 1.54
N LYS A 25 2.14 -7.35 2.11
CA LYS A 25 3.35 -8.02 2.58
C LYS A 25 4.02 -8.93 1.53
N THR A 26 4.02 -8.48 0.29
CA THR A 26 4.57 -9.22 -0.87
C THR A 26 5.90 -8.67 -1.37
N LEU A 27 6.38 -7.56 -0.80
CA LEU A 27 7.65 -6.94 -1.14
C LEU A 27 8.86 -7.73 -0.63
N GLN A 28 9.96 -7.64 -1.36
CA GLN A 28 11.24 -8.18 -0.90
C GLN A 28 11.86 -7.28 0.17
N ARG A 29 12.79 -7.82 0.98
CA ARG A 29 13.41 -7.08 2.10
C ARG A 29 14.06 -5.75 1.69
N ALA A 30 14.68 -5.70 0.51
CA ALA A 30 15.33 -4.48 0.02
C ALA A 30 14.31 -3.37 -0.30
N GLU A 31 13.21 -3.74 -0.96
CA GLU A 31 12.12 -2.84 -1.32
C GLU A 31 11.34 -2.38 -0.09
N LEU A 32 11.10 -3.30 0.85
CA LEU A 32 10.43 -3.02 2.12
C LEU A 32 11.18 -1.93 2.90
N LYS A 33 12.50 -2.08 3.03
CA LYS A 33 13.33 -1.09 3.72
C LYS A 33 13.28 0.28 3.02
N ALA A 34 13.32 0.31 1.69
CA ALA A 34 13.24 1.56 0.93
C ALA A 34 11.89 2.28 1.14
N VAL A 35 10.79 1.52 1.16
CA VAL A 35 9.45 2.03 1.45
C VAL A 35 9.38 2.54 2.89
N GLU A 36 9.91 1.83 3.88
CA GLU A 36 9.94 2.26 5.29
C GLU A 36 10.74 3.55 5.48
N ASP A 37 11.94 3.64 4.89
CA ASP A 37 12.79 4.83 4.96
C ASP A 37 12.08 6.07 4.36
N HIS A 38 11.35 5.88 3.26
CA HIS A 38 10.56 6.95 2.65
C HIS A 38 9.29 7.29 3.43
N LEU A 39 8.60 6.27 3.95
CA LEU A 39 7.46 6.48 4.84
C LEU A 39 7.88 7.30 6.04
N ALA A 40 9.10 7.16 6.57
CA ALA A 40 9.56 7.98 7.69
C ALA A 40 9.49 9.50 7.40
N VAL A 41 9.77 9.91 6.16
CA VAL A 41 9.88 11.32 5.76
C VAL A 41 8.67 11.85 4.98
N CYS A 42 7.90 10.99 4.30
CA CYS A 42 6.82 11.40 3.40
C CYS A 42 5.44 11.25 4.04
N LEU A 43 4.86 12.36 4.48
CA LEU A 43 3.49 12.41 5.03
C LEU A 43 2.41 12.01 4.02
N THR A 44 2.62 12.25 2.73
CA THR A 44 1.67 11.89 1.67
C THR A 44 1.55 10.37 1.55
N CYS A 45 2.68 9.65 1.44
CA CYS A 45 2.69 8.19 1.39
C CYS A 45 2.14 7.56 2.67
N LYS A 46 2.36 8.18 3.86
CA LYS A 46 1.71 7.72 5.10
C LYS A 46 0.18 7.78 5.01
N ARG A 47 -0.37 8.85 4.42
CA ARG A 47 -1.83 8.99 4.26
C ARG A 47 -2.37 7.98 3.26
N GLU A 48 -1.68 7.81 2.12
CA GLU A 48 -2.05 6.81 1.10
C GLU A 48 -2.04 5.40 1.69
N LEU A 49 -1.01 5.06 2.48
CA LEU A 49 -0.91 3.77 3.16
C LEU A 49 -2.14 3.47 4.03
N ILE A 50 -2.61 4.46 4.81
CA ILE A 50 -3.81 4.28 5.65
C ILE A 50 -5.05 4.02 4.78
N GLN A 51 -5.19 4.70 3.64
CA GLN A 51 -6.30 4.46 2.72
C GLN A 51 -6.23 3.05 2.11
N LEU A 52 -5.05 2.62 1.68
CA LEU A 52 -4.83 1.28 1.14
C LEU A 52 -5.11 0.19 2.17
N GLN A 53 -4.73 0.39 3.43
CA GLN A 53 -5.06 -0.54 4.53
C GLN A 53 -6.57 -0.67 4.76
N LYS A 54 -7.31 0.44 4.69
CA LYS A 54 -8.78 0.41 4.79
C LYS A 54 -9.41 -0.34 3.63
N LEU A 55 -8.92 -0.11 2.41
CA LEU A 55 -9.39 -0.83 1.22
C LEU A 55 -9.08 -2.32 1.31
N ALA A 56 -7.86 -2.70 1.67
CA ALA A 56 -7.49 -4.10 1.86
C ALA A 56 -8.37 -4.78 2.91
N GLN A 57 -8.67 -4.08 4.01
CA GLN A 57 -9.55 -4.60 5.05
C GLN A 57 -11.00 -4.78 4.56
N ALA A 58 -11.52 -3.87 3.75
CA ALA A 58 -12.86 -3.96 3.17
C ALA A 58 -12.97 -5.15 2.19
N VAL A 59 -11.98 -5.33 1.31
CA VAL A 59 -11.93 -6.45 0.36
C VAL A 59 -11.88 -7.81 1.09
N ILE A 60 -11.09 -7.91 2.16
CA ILE A 60 -11.02 -9.14 2.98
C ILE A 60 -12.36 -9.41 3.68
N GLN A 61 -13.08 -8.37 4.11
CA GLN A 61 -14.38 -8.52 4.78
C GLN A 61 -15.48 -8.97 3.82
N GLU A 62 -15.52 -8.46 2.59
CA GLU A 62 -16.51 -8.87 1.58
C GLU A 62 -16.28 -10.32 1.13
N GLY A 63 -15.03 -10.75 0.95
CA GLY A 63 -14.72 -12.15 0.60
C GLY A 63 -15.10 -13.18 1.66
N ALA A 64 -15.30 -12.76 2.92
CA ALA A 64 -15.75 -13.64 3.99
C ALA A 64 -17.27 -13.89 3.98
N LEU A 65 -18.05 -13.03 3.33
CA LEU A 65 -19.51 -13.14 3.28
C LEU A 65 -19.98 -14.11 2.18
N ASP A 66 -19.24 -14.21 1.07
CA ASP A 66 -19.49 -15.18 -0.01
C ASP A 66 -19.30 -16.66 0.41
N SER A 67 -18.52 -16.91 1.47
CA SER A 67 -18.24 -18.28 1.93
C SER A 67 -19.41 -18.92 2.71
N ALA A 68 -20.34 -18.12 3.24
CA ALA A 68 -21.48 -18.63 4.02
C ALA A 68 -22.65 -19.06 3.13
N GLU A 69 -22.75 -18.54 1.90
CA GLU A 69 -23.85 -18.85 0.98
C GLU A 69 -23.63 -20.17 0.23
N GLN A 70 -22.36 -20.61 0.06
CA GLN A 70 -22.04 -21.90 -0.57
C GLN A 70 -22.30 -23.12 0.31
N ALA A 71 -22.56 -22.94 1.61
CA ALA A 71 -22.81 -24.05 2.54
C ALA A 71 -24.29 -24.51 2.57
N SER A 72 -25.20 -23.81 1.88
CA SER A 72 -26.64 -24.14 1.85
C SER A 72 -27.09 -25.00 0.65
N PHE A 73 -26.16 -25.42 -0.22
CA PHE A 73 -26.46 -26.24 -1.41
C PHE A 73 -25.83 -27.65 -1.39
N SER A 74 -25.49 -28.19 -0.20
CA SER A 74 -25.17 -29.62 -0.03
C SER A 74 -26.32 -30.39 0.62
#